data_AF-A0AAN6UC28-F1
#
_entry.id   AF-A0AAN6UC28-F1
#
_cell.length_a   1.000
_cell.length_b   1.000
_cell.length_c   1.000
_cell.angle_alpha   90.00
_cell.angle_beta   90.00
_cell.angle_gamma   90.00
#
_symmetry.space_group_name_H-M   'P 1'
#
loop_
_entity.id
_entity.type
_entity.pdbx_description
1 polymer ?
#
loop_
_entity_poly.entity_id
_entity_poly.type
_entity_poly.pdbx_seq_one_letter_code
_entity_poly.pdbx_strand_id
1 'polypeptide(L)'
;MSTWRRNASTTACSSTSRRMPPKSASRGRRLPSATEQRQDPDAHQYLAAFYHPLPVKLLPDGPRFVPWTDDKTGGRKQPAYIGLQVGRGITRITTRPCPDGAFARQLSLNDILDAAIEALPGDAYAMVMLAHHDLYGDDDDDDFCCGRAYGGSRVAVVSSARYHPALDDAAGIDRAHMWPASHCADHVAALKPRNHPRPLALSRVARTASHELGHCFGLAHCSYYACVMQGTAGLAEDARQPPYLCRRATPVMAEDGSCVVLAGELIDNPLMRTRA
;
A
#
# COMPACT_ATOMS: atom_id res chain seq x y z
N MET A 1 -12.62 -19.48 36.32
CA MET A 1 -13.41 -19.97 35.17
C MET A 1 -14.40 -18.88 34.77
N SER A 2 -14.04 -18.07 33.77
CA SER A 2 -14.95 -17.11 33.13
C SER A 2 -14.41 -16.88 31.71
N THR A 3 -15.09 -17.52 30.77
CA THR A 3 -14.77 -17.64 29.36
C THR A 3 -14.90 -16.32 28.64
N TRP A 4 -13.79 -15.75 28.18
CA TRP A 4 -13.77 -14.72 27.14
C TRP A 4 -13.98 -15.38 25.77
N ARG A 5 -15.23 -15.47 25.31
CA ARG A 5 -15.53 -15.60 23.88
C ARG A 5 -15.76 -14.19 23.33
N ARG A 6 -14.81 -13.67 22.55
CA ARG A 6 -15.05 -12.54 21.64
C ARG A 6 -14.97 -13.08 20.22
N ASN A 7 -16.11 -13.07 19.54
CA ASN A 7 -16.20 -13.25 18.09
C ASN A 7 -15.30 -12.22 17.41
N ALA A 8 -14.19 -12.67 16.83
CA ALA A 8 -13.48 -11.93 15.81
C ALA A 8 -14.30 -12.06 14.52
N SER A 9 -15.03 -11.01 14.14
CA SER A 9 -15.53 -10.90 12.78
C SER A 9 -14.35 -10.61 11.87
N THR A 10 -13.91 -11.61 11.11
CA THR A 10 -12.98 -11.47 10.00
C THR A 10 -13.64 -10.67 8.88
N THR A 11 -13.53 -9.35 8.94
CA THR A 11 -13.90 -8.47 7.83
C THR A 11 -12.62 -7.93 7.22
N ALA A 12 -12.15 -8.58 6.16
CA ALA A 12 -11.18 -7.97 5.24
C ALA A 12 -11.90 -6.83 4.52
N CYS A 13 -11.33 -5.63 4.50
CA CYS A 13 -11.92 -4.47 3.84
C CYS A 13 -10.82 -3.76 3.06
N SER A 14 -11.13 -3.31 1.83
CA SER A 14 -10.15 -2.77 0.88
C SER A 14 -10.58 -1.43 0.33
N SER A 15 -9.60 -0.62 -0.04
CA SER A 15 -9.76 0.47 -1.01
C SER A 15 -9.80 -0.12 -2.42
N THR A 16 -10.94 -0.06 -3.10
CA THR A 16 -11.13 -0.69 -4.42
C THR A 16 -11.64 0.33 -5.44
N SER A 17 -11.54 0.06 -6.74
CA SER A 17 -11.95 1.01 -7.79
C SER A 17 -12.61 0.26 -8.96
N ARG A 18 -13.72 0.80 -9.48
CA ARG A 18 -14.46 0.25 -10.64
C ARG A 18 -14.08 0.90 -11.98
N ARG A 19 -14.21 0.11 -13.05
CA ARG A 19 -14.07 0.40 -14.50
C ARG A 19 -13.95 1.87 -14.93
N MET A 20 -12.80 2.18 -15.54
CA MET A 20 -12.60 3.37 -16.38
C MET A 20 -13.00 3.11 -17.84
N PRO A 21 -13.63 4.07 -18.55
CA PRO A 21 -13.93 3.94 -19.98
C PRO A 21 -12.64 4.04 -20.82
N PRO A 22 -12.55 3.33 -21.96
CA PRO A 22 -11.34 3.34 -22.79
C PRO A 22 -11.19 4.68 -23.52
N LYS A 23 -10.04 5.36 -23.39
CA LYS A 23 -9.67 6.45 -24.31
C LYS A 23 -8.21 6.37 -24.77
N SER A 24 -8.06 6.82 -26.02
CA SER A 24 -6.98 6.70 -26.98
C SER A 24 -5.56 6.98 -26.48
N ALA A 25 -4.63 6.14 -26.94
CA ALA A 25 -3.19 6.22 -26.68
C ALA A 25 -2.57 7.56 -27.10
N SER A 26 -1.89 8.22 -26.16
CA SER A 26 -0.91 9.26 -26.44
C SER A 26 0.50 8.75 -26.09
N ARG A 27 1.49 9.11 -26.92
CA ARG A 27 2.85 8.55 -26.92
C ARG A 27 3.59 8.85 -25.59
N GLY A 28 3.97 7.79 -24.88
CA GLY A 28 4.58 7.85 -23.54
C GLY A 28 6.03 8.34 -23.53
N ARG A 29 6.32 9.24 -22.59
CA ARG A 29 7.68 9.67 -22.25
C ARG A 29 8.28 8.67 -21.26
N ARG A 30 9.43 8.10 -21.61
CA ARG A 30 10.14 7.05 -20.84
C ARG A 30 10.49 7.53 -19.42
N LEU A 31 9.97 6.86 -18.41
CA LEU A 31 10.34 7.09 -17.00
C LEU A 31 11.72 6.47 -16.70
N PRO A 32 12.58 7.14 -15.91
CA PRO A 32 13.95 6.69 -15.66
C PRO A 32 13.98 5.45 -14.76
N SER A 33 14.80 4.47 -15.14
CA SER A 33 15.10 3.27 -14.35
C SER A 33 16.12 3.58 -13.27
N ALA A 34 15.89 3.14 -12.03
CA ALA A 34 16.95 3.16 -11.02
C ALA A 34 16.89 1.92 -10.12
N THR A 35 17.85 1.04 -10.37
CA THR A 35 18.23 -0.14 -9.60
C THR A 35 18.91 0.31 -8.30
N GLU A 36 18.22 0.20 -7.18
CA GLU A 36 18.76 0.11 -5.81
C GLU A 36 17.54 -0.04 -4.90
N GLN A 37 17.59 -0.91 -3.89
CA GLN A 37 16.59 -0.97 -2.82
C GLN A 37 16.59 0.39 -2.12
N ARG A 38 15.72 1.30 -2.58
CA ARG A 38 15.49 2.58 -1.93
C ARG A 38 14.71 2.27 -0.67
N GLN A 39 15.34 2.49 0.47
CA GLN A 39 14.55 2.77 1.66
C GLN A 39 13.90 4.13 1.37
N ASP A 40 12.58 4.25 1.49
CA ASP A 40 11.94 5.56 1.52
C ASP A 40 11.95 6.05 2.98
N PRO A 41 12.98 6.81 3.40
CA PRO A 41 13.08 7.30 4.77
C PRO A 41 11.88 8.18 5.15
N ASP A 42 11.21 8.75 4.16
CA ASP A 42 10.13 9.70 4.39
C ASP A 42 8.86 8.97 4.86
N ALA A 43 8.60 7.76 4.37
CA ALA A 43 7.46 6.94 4.80
C ALA A 43 7.64 6.43 6.24
N HIS A 44 8.85 5.99 6.58
CA HIS A 44 9.23 5.60 7.94
C HIS A 44 9.05 6.76 8.93
N GLN A 45 9.60 7.93 8.59
CA GLN A 45 9.50 9.13 9.43
C GLN A 45 8.05 9.58 9.62
N TYR A 46 7.24 9.55 8.55
CA TYR A 46 5.82 9.89 8.64
C TYR A 46 5.08 8.97 9.60
N LEU A 47 5.22 7.64 9.44
CA LEU A 47 4.53 6.68 10.29
C LEU A 47 4.97 6.79 11.76
N ALA A 48 6.25 7.05 12.01
CA ALA A 48 6.78 7.27 13.35
C ALA A 48 6.19 8.52 14.01
N ALA A 49 5.96 9.59 13.24
CA ALA A 49 5.28 10.77 13.73
C ALA A 49 3.77 10.53 13.95
N PHE A 50 3.13 9.84 13.01
CA PHE A 50 1.69 9.58 13.03
C PHE A 50 1.26 8.69 14.21
N TYR A 51 2.03 7.64 14.49
CA TYR A 51 1.76 6.68 15.57
C TYR A 51 2.55 6.97 16.85
N HIS A 52 3.06 8.19 17.02
CA HIS A 52 3.71 8.57 18.27
C HIS A 52 2.78 8.28 19.47
N PRO A 53 3.27 7.64 20.56
CA PRO A 53 4.67 7.39 20.90
C PRO A 53 5.24 6.01 20.48
N LEU A 54 4.54 5.21 19.69
CA LEU A 54 5.01 3.87 19.32
C LEU A 54 6.28 3.94 18.45
N PRO A 55 7.33 3.17 18.77
CA PRO A 55 8.48 3.05 17.89
C PRO A 55 8.09 2.41 16.55
N VAL A 56 8.61 2.95 15.44
CA VAL A 56 8.54 2.31 14.13
C VAL A 56 9.93 1.81 13.76
N LYS A 57 10.07 0.51 13.52
CA LYS A 57 11.35 -0.15 13.18
C LYS A 57 11.31 -0.67 11.75
N LEU A 58 12.44 -0.67 11.06
CA LEU A 58 12.57 -1.35 9.77
C LEU A 58 12.84 -2.84 9.99
N LEU A 59 12.27 -3.69 9.14
CA LEU A 59 12.62 -5.11 9.10
C LEU A 59 14.07 -5.26 8.58
N PRO A 60 15.00 -5.86 9.36
CA PRO A 60 16.43 -5.91 9.00
C PRO A 60 16.73 -6.63 7.67
N ASP A 61 16.01 -7.72 7.40
CA ASP A 61 16.06 -8.47 6.13
C ASP A 61 14.76 -8.27 5.37
N GLY A 62 14.66 -7.10 4.74
CA GLY A 62 13.48 -6.68 3.99
C GLY A 62 13.08 -7.64 2.87
N PRO A 63 11.85 -7.51 2.37
CA PRO A 63 11.29 -8.43 1.41
C PRO A 63 12.02 -8.30 0.05
N ARG A 64 12.25 -9.44 -0.63
CA ARG A 64 12.93 -9.48 -1.93
C ARG A 64 12.29 -10.50 -2.86
N PHE A 65 12.23 -10.18 -4.14
CA PHE A 65 11.77 -11.14 -5.13
C PHE A 65 12.87 -12.12 -5.52
N VAL A 66 12.49 -13.40 -5.65
CA VAL A 66 13.36 -14.49 -6.10
C VAL A 66 12.66 -15.28 -7.21
N PRO A 67 13.40 -15.90 -8.15
CA PRO A 67 12.81 -16.82 -9.11
C PRO A 67 12.06 -17.95 -8.41
N TRP A 68 10.87 -18.31 -8.91
CA TRP A 68 10.16 -19.50 -8.43
C TRP A 68 10.65 -20.74 -9.19
N THR A 69 11.28 -21.68 -8.50
CA THR A 69 12.10 -22.74 -9.11
C THR A 69 11.33 -23.94 -9.69
N ASP A 70 10.00 -23.92 -9.68
CA ASP A 70 9.20 -25.00 -10.28
C ASP A 70 8.88 -24.78 -11.77
N ASP A 71 9.15 -23.59 -12.32
CA ASP A 71 8.84 -23.30 -13.72
C ASP A 71 9.98 -23.76 -14.63
N LYS A 72 9.92 -25.03 -15.08
CA LYS A 72 10.86 -25.63 -16.05
C LYS A 72 10.76 -25.02 -17.46
N THR A 73 9.98 -23.96 -17.67
CA THR A 73 9.80 -23.36 -18.98
C THR A 73 10.86 -22.29 -19.25
N GLY A 74 11.99 -22.72 -19.83
CA GLY A 74 13.05 -21.85 -20.37
C GLY A 74 12.60 -21.07 -21.62
N GLY A 75 11.54 -20.27 -21.51
CA GLY A 75 10.97 -19.48 -22.60
C GLY A 75 10.86 -18.00 -22.27
N ARG A 76 10.87 -17.16 -23.30
CA ARG A 76 10.70 -15.68 -23.30
C ARG A 76 9.36 -15.17 -22.72
N LYS A 77 8.57 -16.02 -22.06
CA LYS A 77 7.26 -15.69 -21.48
C LYS A 77 7.43 -15.17 -20.05
N GLN A 78 6.62 -14.17 -19.69
CA GLN A 78 6.61 -13.63 -18.33
C GLN A 78 6.15 -14.71 -17.33
N PRO A 79 6.81 -14.85 -16.17
CA PRO A 79 6.54 -15.95 -15.25
C PRO A 79 5.14 -15.81 -14.63
N ALA A 80 4.42 -16.93 -14.51
CA ALA A 80 3.12 -16.97 -13.86
C ALA A 80 3.24 -16.74 -12.34
N TYR A 81 4.36 -17.20 -11.77
CA TYR A 81 4.67 -17.14 -10.35
C TYR A 81 6.03 -16.52 -10.09
N ILE A 82 6.16 -15.88 -8.94
CA ILE A 82 7.39 -15.28 -8.45
C ILE A 82 7.52 -15.61 -6.97
N GLY A 83 8.72 -15.92 -6.49
CA GLY A 83 8.94 -16.11 -5.07
C GLY A 83 9.10 -14.74 -4.39
N LEU A 84 8.46 -14.56 -3.24
CA LEU A 84 8.71 -13.46 -2.34
C LEU A 84 9.42 -13.99 -1.11
N GLN A 85 10.68 -13.63 -0.95
CA GLN A 85 11.46 -13.96 0.22
C GLN A 85 11.35 -12.85 1.26
N VAL A 86 10.95 -13.22 2.49
CA VAL A 86 10.92 -12.31 3.64
C VAL A 86 11.56 -13.03 4.83
N GLY A 87 12.67 -12.51 5.34
CA GLY A 87 13.51 -13.25 6.28
C GLY A 87 13.92 -14.62 5.74
N ARG A 88 13.47 -15.70 6.41
CA ARG A 88 13.78 -17.10 6.05
C ARG A 88 12.70 -17.77 5.19
N GLY A 89 11.49 -17.20 5.12
CA GLY A 89 10.38 -17.74 4.36
C GLY A 89 10.45 -17.32 2.89
N ILE A 90 9.97 -18.19 2.00
CA ILE A 90 9.75 -17.87 0.59
C ILE A 90 8.32 -18.25 0.24
N THR A 91 7.49 -17.26 -0.07
CA THR A 91 6.09 -17.43 -0.41
C THR A 91 5.91 -17.33 -1.93
N ARG A 92 5.10 -18.19 -2.52
CA ARG A 92 4.75 -18.09 -3.94
C ARG A 92 3.76 -16.94 -4.13
N ILE A 93 4.10 -15.99 -4.99
CA ILE A 93 3.22 -14.90 -5.39
C ILE A 93 2.69 -15.17 -6.79
N THR A 94 1.38 -15.18 -6.92
CA THR A 94 0.62 -15.31 -8.15
C THR A 94 0.59 -13.96 -8.86
N THR A 95 0.63 -14.01 -10.18
CA THR A 95 0.71 -12.81 -11.01
C THR A 95 -0.32 -12.88 -12.12
N ARG A 96 -0.93 -11.75 -12.47
CA ARG A 96 -1.88 -11.65 -13.59
C ARG A 96 -1.53 -10.49 -14.52
N PRO A 97 -1.90 -10.53 -15.82
CA PRO A 97 -1.86 -9.34 -16.67
C PRO A 97 -2.74 -8.24 -16.08
N CYS A 98 -2.31 -6.98 -16.18
CA CYS A 98 -3.09 -5.85 -15.69
C CYS A 98 -4.32 -5.62 -16.60
N PRO A 99 -5.57 -5.65 -16.07
CA PRO A 99 -6.78 -5.55 -16.89
C PRO A 99 -6.88 -4.26 -17.72
N ASP A 100 -6.42 -3.14 -17.16
CA ASP A 100 -6.46 -1.82 -17.79
C ASP A 100 -5.18 -1.48 -18.58
N GLY A 101 -4.19 -2.38 -18.59
CA GLY A 101 -2.92 -2.19 -19.28
C GLY A 101 -2.02 -1.09 -18.70
N ALA A 102 -2.34 -0.51 -17.53
CA ALA A 102 -1.50 0.51 -16.91
C ALA A 102 -0.12 -0.03 -16.49
N PHE A 103 -0.08 -1.31 -16.12
CA PHE A 103 1.14 -2.05 -15.81
C PHE A 103 1.21 -3.34 -16.64
N ALA A 104 2.39 -3.95 -16.72
CA ALA A 104 2.52 -5.23 -17.43
C ALA A 104 1.81 -6.37 -16.69
N ARG A 105 1.94 -6.38 -15.35
CA ARG A 105 1.36 -7.39 -14.47
C ARG A 105 1.00 -6.79 -13.12
N GLN A 106 0.08 -7.47 -12.44
CA GLN A 106 -0.29 -7.25 -11.05
C GLN A 106 0.12 -8.46 -10.21
N LEU A 107 0.41 -8.22 -8.93
CA LEU A 107 0.73 -9.26 -7.95
C LEU A 107 -0.47 -9.52 -7.04
N SER A 108 -0.67 -10.78 -6.64
CA SER A 108 -1.70 -11.16 -5.69
C SER A 108 -1.43 -10.50 -4.34
N LEU A 109 -2.37 -9.68 -3.88
CA LEU A 109 -2.32 -9.02 -2.57
C LEU A 109 -2.37 -10.04 -1.44
N ASN A 110 -3.20 -11.08 -1.57
CA ASN A 110 -3.36 -12.09 -0.53
C ASN A 110 -2.11 -12.94 -0.36
N ASP A 111 -1.42 -13.30 -1.45
CA ASP A 111 -0.15 -14.04 -1.37
C ASP A 111 0.93 -13.22 -0.63
N ILE A 112 0.92 -11.88 -0.79
CA ILE A 112 1.83 -10.98 -0.07
C ILE A 112 1.41 -10.83 1.39
N LEU A 113 0.10 -10.78 1.69
CA LEU A 113 -0.41 -10.77 3.06
C LEU A 113 -0.02 -12.06 3.79
N ASP A 114 -0.13 -13.23 3.16
CA ASP A 114 0.30 -14.50 3.74
C ASP A 114 1.80 -14.49 4.08
N ALA A 115 2.63 -13.97 3.16
CA ALA A 115 4.07 -13.78 3.41
C ALA A 115 4.32 -12.82 4.59
N ALA A 116 3.52 -11.76 4.72
CA ALA A 116 3.61 -10.82 5.83
C ALA A 116 3.19 -11.47 7.17
N ILE A 117 2.16 -12.31 7.19
CA ILE A 117 1.75 -13.04 8.40
C ILE A 117 2.87 -13.94 8.90
N GLU A 118 3.51 -14.68 8.00
CA GLU A 118 4.64 -15.56 8.34
C GLU A 118 5.87 -14.77 8.83
N ALA A 119 6.11 -13.58 8.26
CA ALA A 119 7.28 -12.76 8.57
C ALA A 119 7.11 -11.82 9.77
N LEU A 120 5.89 -11.64 10.29
CA LEU A 120 5.60 -10.72 11.40
C LEU A 120 6.41 -11.11 12.65
N PRO A 121 7.31 -10.24 13.17
CA PRO A 121 8.05 -10.53 14.39
C PRO A 121 7.13 -10.67 15.60
N GLY A 122 7.44 -11.61 16.50
CA GLY A 122 6.62 -11.87 17.69
C GLY A 122 6.57 -10.72 18.69
N ASP A 123 7.57 -9.83 18.68
CA ASP A 123 7.68 -8.62 19.50
C ASP A 123 7.14 -7.35 18.82
N ALA A 124 6.70 -7.45 17.57
CA ALA A 124 6.04 -6.35 16.86
C ALA A 124 4.55 -6.35 17.19
N TYR A 125 3.96 -5.16 17.38
CA TYR A 125 2.51 -4.99 17.51
C TYR A 125 1.82 -5.24 16.17
N ALA A 126 2.33 -4.63 15.10
CA ALA A 126 1.84 -4.80 13.75
C ALA A 126 2.96 -4.64 12.72
N MET A 127 2.75 -5.15 11.52
CA MET A 127 3.67 -4.95 10.40
C MET A 127 2.95 -4.40 9.17
N VAL A 128 3.56 -3.42 8.50
CA VAL A 128 3.12 -2.95 7.19
C VAL A 128 4.21 -3.21 6.16
N MET A 129 3.84 -3.75 5.01
CA MET A 129 4.72 -3.95 3.86
C MET A 129 4.39 -2.93 2.77
N LEU A 130 5.40 -2.21 2.29
CA LEU A 130 5.24 -1.29 1.17
C LEU A 130 5.66 -1.97 -0.13
N ALA A 131 4.80 -1.85 -1.15
CA ALA A 131 5.03 -2.40 -2.48
C ALA A 131 5.03 -1.29 -3.54
N HIS A 132 5.87 -1.41 -4.57
CA HIS A 132 5.79 -0.53 -5.75
C HIS A 132 5.15 -1.19 -6.96
N HIS A 133 4.66 -2.42 -6.80
CA HIS A 133 4.02 -3.19 -7.85
C HIS A 133 2.51 -3.03 -7.72
N ASP A 134 1.83 -3.04 -8.85
CA ASP A 134 0.36 -2.99 -8.86
C ASP A 134 -0.20 -4.29 -8.26
N LEU A 135 -1.22 -4.18 -7.42
CA LEU A 135 -1.76 -5.30 -6.65
C LEU A 135 -3.21 -5.57 -7.04
N TYR A 136 -3.64 -6.81 -6.88
CA TYR A 136 -5.04 -7.19 -7.00
C TYR A 136 -5.50 -8.04 -5.82
N GLY A 137 -6.75 -7.85 -5.40
CA GLY A 137 -7.42 -8.70 -4.40
C GLY A 137 -8.20 -9.85 -5.03
N ASP A 138 -8.98 -10.58 -4.22
CA ASP A 138 -9.80 -11.70 -4.69
C ASP A 138 -11.17 -11.28 -5.25
N ASP A 139 -11.58 -10.04 -5.02
CA ASP A 139 -12.89 -9.57 -5.44
C ASP A 139 -12.88 -9.36 -6.97
N ASP A 140 -13.65 -10.18 -7.69
CA ASP A 140 -13.74 -10.17 -9.17
C ASP A 140 -14.20 -8.81 -9.75
N ASP A 141 -14.73 -7.94 -8.90
CA ASP A 141 -15.18 -6.59 -9.25
C ASP A 141 -14.06 -5.53 -9.22
N ASP A 142 -12.89 -5.86 -8.66
CA ASP A 142 -11.81 -4.89 -8.43
C ASP A 142 -10.66 -5.02 -9.44
N ASP A 143 -10.44 -3.95 -10.21
CA ASP A 143 -9.37 -3.88 -11.19
C ASP A 143 -7.98 -3.87 -10.52
N PHE A 144 -7.85 -3.24 -9.34
CA PHE A 144 -6.62 -3.13 -8.55
C PHE A 144 -6.92 -2.82 -7.07
N CYS A 145 -5.90 -2.95 -6.22
CA CYS A 145 -5.95 -2.57 -4.80
C CYS A 145 -4.70 -1.77 -4.39
N CYS A 146 -4.90 -0.67 -3.64
CA CYS A 146 -3.80 0.17 -3.15
C CYS A 146 -3.37 -0.15 -1.72
N GLY A 147 -4.24 -0.81 -0.95
CA GLY A 147 -4.00 -1.13 0.44
C GLY A 147 -5.01 -2.15 0.94
N ARG A 148 -4.56 -3.09 1.77
CA ARG A 148 -5.43 -3.96 2.55
C ARG A 148 -4.72 -4.40 3.83
N ALA A 149 -5.49 -4.51 4.90
CA ALA A 149 -5.04 -5.04 6.18
C ALA A 149 -5.85 -6.28 6.58
N TYR A 150 -5.15 -7.24 7.17
CA TYR A 150 -5.78 -8.28 7.99
C TYR A 150 -5.59 -7.89 9.44
N GLY A 151 -6.50 -7.03 9.94
CA GLY A 151 -6.37 -6.42 11.26
C GLY A 151 -6.17 -7.42 12.40
N GLY A 152 -6.90 -8.54 12.37
CA GLY A 152 -6.74 -9.64 13.35
C GLY A 152 -5.39 -10.35 13.29
N SER A 153 -4.74 -10.37 12.12
CA SER A 153 -3.40 -10.93 11.92
C SER A 153 -2.30 -9.86 12.07
N ARG A 154 -2.67 -8.61 12.34
CA ARG A 154 -1.76 -7.48 12.61
C ARG A 154 -0.80 -7.17 11.46
N VAL A 155 -1.24 -7.43 10.22
CA VAL A 155 -0.47 -7.14 9.01
C VAL A 155 -1.25 -6.28 8.02
N ALA A 156 -0.52 -5.45 7.29
CA ALA A 156 -1.01 -4.61 6.21
C ALA A 156 -0.05 -4.62 5.03
N VAL A 157 -0.58 -4.46 3.82
CA VAL A 157 0.21 -4.27 2.59
C VAL A 157 -0.33 -3.03 1.87
N VAL A 158 0.56 -2.14 1.45
CA VAL A 158 0.20 -0.92 0.71
C VAL A 158 1.05 -0.80 -0.54
N SER A 159 0.40 -0.52 -1.66
CA SER A 159 1.06 -0.29 -2.95
C SER A 159 1.13 1.18 -3.32
N SER A 160 2.30 1.63 -3.78
CA SER A 160 2.50 2.95 -4.35
C SER A 160 2.20 3.04 -5.84
N ALA A 161 1.99 1.92 -6.54
CA ALA A 161 2.01 1.86 -8.01
C ALA A 161 0.98 2.83 -8.62
N ARG A 162 -0.24 2.79 -8.08
CA ARG A 162 -1.39 3.58 -8.54
C ARG A 162 -1.40 5.02 -8.05
N TYR A 163 -0.52 5.36 -7.12
CA TYR A 163 -0.34 6.73 -6.63
C TYR A 163 0.66 7.55 -7.44
N HIS A 164 1.27 6.96 -8.46
CA HIS A 164 2.19 7.66 -9.34
C HIS A 164 1.48 8.84 -10.06
N PRO A 165 1.98 10.08 -9.97
CA PRO A 165 1.27 11.27 -10.49
C PRO A 165 0.98 11.29 -11.98
N ALA A 166 1.62 10.42 -12.77
CA ALA A 166 1.32 10.24 -14.20
C ALA A 166 -0.01 9.52 -14.45
N LEU A 167 -0.60 8.88 -13.42
CA LEU A 167 -1.89 8.20 -13.49
C LEU A 167 -3.05 9.10 -13.01
N ASP A 168 -2.77 10.29 -12.51
CA ASP A 168 -3.77 11.17 -11.90
C ASP A 168 -4.95 11.50 -12.83
N ASP A 169 -4.66 11.81 -14.10
CA ASP A 169 -5.68 12.14 -15.08
C ASP A 169 -6.59 10.94 -15.37
N ALA A 170 -5.98 9.75 -15.51
CA ALA A 170 -6.72 8.50 -15.70
C ALA A 170 -7.51 8.10 -14.44
N ALA A 171 -7.01 8.45 -13.26
CA ALA A 171 -7.66 8.20 -11.98
C ALA A 171 -8.71 9.26 -11.59
N GLY A 172 -8.92 10.30 -12.41
CA GLY A 172 -9.88 11.37 -12.13
C GLY A 172 -9.53 12.20 -10.88
N ILE A 173 -8.23 12.35 -10.59
CA ILE A 173 -7.78 13.07 -9.39
C ILE A 173 -7.96 14.59 -9.59
N ASP A 174 -8.86 15.16 -8.80
CA ASP A 174 -9.01 16.61 -8.71
C ASP A 174 -7.92 17.21 -7.82
N ARG A 175 -6.80 17.59 -8.44
CA ARG A 175 -5.65 18.17 -7.73
C ARG A 175 -5.95 19.47 -6.99
N ALA A 176 -7.00 20.20 -7.37
CA ALA A 176 -7.39 21.44 -6.70
C ALA A 176 -8.11 21.17 -5.36
N HIS A 177 -8.74 20.00 -5.23
CA HIS A 177 -9.55 19.63 -4.06
C HIS A 177 -9.02 18.39 -3.32
N MET A 178 -7.79 17.95 -3.60
CA MET A 178 -7.11 16.96 -2.76
C MET A 178 -6.80 17.56 -1.40
N TRP A 179 -6.68 16.71 -0.38
CA TRP A 179 -6.00 17.14 0.84
C TRP A 179 -4.52 17.46 0.56
N PRO A 180 -3.92 18.55 1.06
CA PRO A 180 -4.43 19.58 1.97
C PRO A 180 -5.01 20.81 1.25
N ALA A 181 -5.18 20.79 -0.08
CA ALA A 181 -5.72 21.91 -0.86
C ALA A 181 -7.16 22.31 -0.46
N SER A 182 -7.81 21.51 0.37
CA SER A 182 -8.97 21.89 1.20
C SER A 182 -8.70 23.11 2.13
N HIS A 183 -7.44 23.55 2.30
CA HIS A 183 -6.99 24.68 3.14
C HIS A 183 -6.41 25.86 2.33
N CYS A 184 -7.15 26.32 1.31
CA CYS A 184 -6.96 27.54 0.47
C CYS A 184 -5.77 27.59 -0.51
N ALA A 185 -5.96 28.36 -1.60
CA ALA A 185 -5.02 28.48 -2.72
C ALA A 185 -3.64 29.01 -2.32
N ASP A 186 -3.57 29.88 -1.30
CA ASP A 186 -2.33 30.49 -0.83
C ASP A 186 -1.43 29.48 -0.12
N HIS A 187 -2.02 28.57 0.66
CA HIS A 187 -1.27 27.49 1.32
C HIS A 187 -0.66 26.54 0.29
N VAL A 188 -1.42 26.17 -0.74
CA VAL A 188 -0.95 25.33 -1.85
C VAL A 188 0.13 26.03 -2.68
N ALA A 189 0.01 27.34 -2.90
CA ALA A 189 0.99 28.14 -3.62
C ALA A 189 2.30 28.30 -2.84
N ALA A 190 2.22 28.48 -1.52
CA ALA A 190 3.38 28.55 -0.62
C ALA A 190 4.17 27.23 -0.56
N LEU A 191 3.56 26.10 -0.92
CA LEU A 191 4.21 24.80 -1.01
C LEU A 191 4.98 24.56 -2.34
N LYS A 192 5.17 25.56 -3.23
CA LYS A 192 5.85 25.34 -4.53
C LYS A 192 7.17 26.09 -4.76
N PRO A 193 8.10 25.55 -5.60
CA PRO A 193 7.95 24.38 -6.46
C PRO A 193 8.97 23.28 -6.18
N ARG A 194 8.48 22.06 -5.92
CA ARG A 194 8.86 20.96 -6.80
C ARG A 194 7.58 20.26 -7.18
N ASN A 195 7.19 20.32 -8.45
CA ASN A 195 6.38 19.27 -9.08
C ASN A 195 7.23 17.98 -9.12
N HIS A 196 7.80 17.57 -7.98
CA HIS A 196 8.49 16.32 -7.87
C HIS A 196 7.38 15.28 -7.72
N PRO A 197 7.38 14.20 -8.50
CA PRO A 197 6.41 13.13 -8.31
C PRO A 197 6.48 12.46 -6.93
N ARG A 198 7.58 12.68 -6.18
CA ARG A 198 7.89 11.99 -4.92
C ARG A 198 7.02 12.44 -3.74
N PRO A 199 6.89 13.73 -3.36
CA PRO A 199 6.10 14.13 -2.20
C PRO A 199 4.61 13.78 -2.31
N LEU A 200 4.02 13.88 -3.51
CA LEU A 200 2.61 13.55 -3.74
C LEU A 200 2.34 12.03 -3.69
N ALA A 201 3.24 11.23 -4.27
CA ALA A 201 3.14 9.78 -4.19
C ALA A 201 3.32 9.32 -2.73
N LEU A 202 4.34 9.86 -2.04
CA LEU A 202 4.60 9.60 -0.64
C LEU A 202 3.41 9.94 0.25
N SER A 203 2.82 11.13 0.12
CA SER A 203 1.70 11.52 0.99
C SER A 203 0.50 10.59 0.86
N ARG A 204 0.24 10.08 -0.35
CA ARG A 204 -0.83 9.11 -0.62
C ARG A 204 -0.48 7.76 -0.01
N VAL A 205 0.72 7.25 -0.26
CA VAL A 205 1.21 5.98 0.31
C VAL A 205 1.19 6.02 1.83
N ALA A 206 1.70 7.09 2.44
CA ALA A 206 1.81 7.22 3.88
C ALA A 206 0.43 7.33 4.56
N ARG A 207 -0.52 8.03 3.92
CA ARG A 207 -1.92 8.07 4.38
C ARG A 207 -2.55 6.67 4.31
N THR A 208 -2.43 5.98 3.19
CA THR A 208 -2.97 4.62 3.02
C THR A 208 -2.32 3.65 4.00
N ALA A 209 -1.00 3.72 4.21
CA ALA A 209 -0.30 2.94 5.22
C ALA A 209 -0.84 3.21 6.63
N SER A 210 -1.19 4.46 6.96
CA SER A 210 -1.81 4.82 8.23
C SER A 210 -3.26 4.34 8.34
N HIS A 211 -3.99 4.28 7.23
CA HIS A 211 -5.31 3.68 7.21
C HIS A 211 -5.23 2.18 7.51
N GLU A 212 -4.41 1.46 6.76
CA GLU A 212 -4.29 0.01 6.89
C GLU A 212 -3.70 -0.41 8.25
N LEU A 213 -2.70 0.31 8.75
CA LEU A 213 -2.21 0.08 10.11
C LEU A 213 -3.28 0.37 11.15
N GLY A 214 -4.15 1.37 10.94
CA GLY A 214 -5.29 1.64 11.81
C GLY A 214 -6.19 0.41 12.00
N HIS A 215 -6.41 -0.38 10.95
CA HIS A 215 -7.09 -1.67 11.05
C HIS A 215 -6.33 -2.69 11.92
N CYS A 216 -5.00 -2.72 11.86
CA CYS A 216 -4.18 -3.53 12.78
C CYS A 216 -4.30 -3.09 14.25
N PHE A 217 -4.60 -1.82 14.50
CA PHE A 217 -4.96 -1.30 15.83
C PHE A 217 -6.44 -1.49 16.21
N GLY A 218 -7.20 -2.27 15.42
CA GLY A 218 -8.61 -2.56 15.68
C GLY A 218 -9.57 -1.42 15.34
N LEU A 219 -9.12 -0.40 14.60
CA LEU A 219 -9.99 0.66 14.12
C LEU A 219 -10.79 0.18 12.91
N ALA A 220 -12.11 0.36 12.95
CA ALA A 220 -12.97 0.16 11.79
C ALA A 220 -13.05 1.45 10.95
N HIS A 221 -13.66 1.35 9.76
CA HIS A 221 -13.96 2.53 8.97
C HIS A 221 -14.76 3.58 9.77
N CYS A 222 -14.43 4.84 9.59
CA CYS A 222 -15.10 5.97 10.21
C CYS A 222 -15.93 6.71 9.17
N SER A 223 -17.26 6.74 9.33
CA SER A 223 -18.16 7.53 8.49
C SER A 223 -18.64 8.83 9.15
N TYR A 224 -18.20 9.09 10.38
CA TYR A 224 -18.77 10.15 11.23
C TYR A 224 -18.06 11.51 11.09
N TYR A 225 -16.76 11.50 10.81
CA TYR A 225 -15.93 12.71 10.80
C TYR A 225 -14.86 12.58 9.71
N ALA A 226 -14.31 13.72 9.29
CA ALA A 226 -13.07 13.77 8.53
C ALA A 226 -11.98 12.98 9.29
N CYS A 227 -11.53 11.86 8.72
CA CYS A 227 -10.67 10.90 9.40
C CYS A 227 -9.91 10.06 8.37
N VAL A 228 -8.65 9.72 8.63
CA VAL A 228 -7.87 8.81 7.77
C VAL A 228 -8.53 7.43 7.65
N MET A 229 -9.33 7.02 8.65
CA MET A 229 -10.08 5.75 8.63
C MET A 229 -11.37 5.81 7.80
N GLN A 230 -11.63 6.87 7.03
CA GLN A 230 -12.76 6.86 6.09
C GLN A 230 -12.53 5.80 5.00
N GLY A 231 -13.55 4.98 4.73
CA GLY A 231 -13.49 4.04 3.62
C GLY A 231 -13.45 4.77 2.28
N THR A 232 -12.76 4.18 1.30
CA THR A 232 -12.59 4.78 -0.04
C THR A 232 -12.91 3.76 -1.12
N ALA A 233 -13.71 4.16 -2.11
CA ALA A 233 -14.07 3.37 -3.28
C ALA A 233 -13.33 3.82 -4.56
N GLY A 234 -12.20 4.52 -4.41
CA GLY A 234 -11.31 4.84 -5.52
C GLY A 234 -10.25 5.88 -5.17
N LEU A 235 -9.29 6.06 -6.07
CA LEU A 235 -8.15 6.96 -5.88
C LEU A 235 -8.58 8.44 -5.71
N ALA A 236 -9.64 8.87 -6.42
CA ALA A 236 -10.16 10.22 -6.32
C ALA A 236 -10.87 10.52 -4.99
N GLU A 237 -11.42 9.50 -4.34
CA GLU A 237 -11.98 9.60 -3.00
C GLU A 237 -10.88 9.55 -1.95
N ASP A 238 -9.93 8.61 -2.08
CA ASP A 238 -8.75 8.52 -1.24
C ASP A 238 -7.98 9.85 -1.20
N ALA A 239 -7.77 10.48 -2.35
CA ALA A 239 -7.08 11.77 -2.44
C ALA A 239 -7.70 12.90 -1.60
N ARG A 240 -8.97 12.81 -1.22
CA ARG A 240 -9.67 13.80 -0.37
C ARG A 240 -9.57 13.50 1.12
N GLN A 241 -9.12 12.31 1.50
CA GLN A 241 -9.07 11.89 2.89
C GLN A 241 -7.97 12.62 3.66
N PRO A 242 -8.26 13.04 4.91
CA PRO A 242 -7.29 13.74 5.74
C PRO A 242 -6.23 12.77 6.32
N PRO A 243 -5.02 13.26 6.62
CA PRO A 243 -3.90 12.52 7.20
C PRO A 243 -3.93 12.61 8.73
N TYR A 244 -5.10 12.43 9.35
CA TYR A 244 -5.24 12.41 10.82
C TYR A 244 -6.40 11.53 11.27
N LEU A 245 -6.31 11.03 12.49
CA LEU A 245 -7.42 10.32 13.15
C LEU A 245 -8.37 11.32 13.81
N CYS A 246 -9.67 11.11 13.66
CA CYS A 246 -10.65 11.87 14.42
C CYS A 246 -10.65 11.39 15.89
N ARG A 247 -11.25 12.18 16.79
CA ARG A 247 -11.34 11.83 18.23
C ARG A 247 -11.93 10.45 18.50
N ARG A 248 -12.85 9.98 17.65
CA ARG A 248 -13.49 8.67 17.80
C ARG A 248 -12.59 7.52 17.35
N ALA A 249 -11.67 7.76 16.42
CA ALA A 249 -10.73 6.78 15.87
C ALA A 249 -9.39 6.85 16.60
N THR A 250 -9.39 6.99 17.93
CA THR A 250 -8.15 6.99 18.72
C THR A 250 -7.72 5.53 18.91
N PRO A 251 -6.53 5.12 18.45
CA PRO A 251 -6.06 3.76 18.62
C PRO A 251 -5.74 3.53 20.09
N VAL A 252 -6.03 2.33 20.58
CA VAL A 252 -5.52 1.90 21.89
C VAL A 252 -4.08 1.50 21.67
N MET A 253 -3.16 2.41 22.01
CA MET A 253 -1.73 2.17 21.87
C MET A 253 -1.28 1.17 22.93
N ALA A 254 -0.48 0.19 22.54
CA ALA A 254 0.02 -0.83 23.43
C ALA A 254 0.98 -0.22 24.47
N GLU A 255 0.75 -0.53 25.76
CA GLU A 255 1.53 0.01 26.89
C GLU A 255 2.81 -0.79 27.18
N ASP A 256 3.09 -1.84 26.39
CA ASP A 256 4.10 -2.88 26.68
C ASP A 256 5.45 -2.70 25.96
N GLY A 257 5.68 -1.54 25.32
CA GLY A 257 6.92 -1.28 24.57
C GLY A 257 7.00 -1.98 23.21
N SER A 258 5.87 -2.52 22.72
CA SER A 258 5.76 -3.04 21.36
C SER A 258 5.95 -1.95 20.30
N CYS A 259 6.33 -2.38 19.09
CA CYS A 259 6.66 -1.48 17.98
C CYS A 259 5.87 -1.82 16.71
N VAL A 260 5.72 -0.85 15.82
CA VAL A 260 5.29 -1.10 14.45
C VAL A 260 6.53 -1.47 13.64
N VAL A 261 6.42 -2.53 12.83
CA VAL A 261 7.47 -2.92 11.90
C VAL A 261 7.08 -2.50 10.48
N LEU A 262 7.98 -1.78 9.84
CA LEU A 262 7.91 -1.47 8.42
C LEU A 262 8.77 -2.49 7.68
N ALA A 263 8.12 -3.43 7.00
CA ALA A 263 8.81 -4.29 6.03
C ALA A 263 9.10 -3.41 4.80
N GLY A 264 10.39 -3.25 4.50
CA GLY A 264 10.90 -2.34 3.49
C GLY A 264 10.27 -2.52 2.11
N GLU A 265 10.58 -1.58 1.21
CA GLU A 265 9.90 -1.49 -0.08
C GLU A 265 10.21 -2.67 -1.02
N LEU A 266 9.17 -3.31 -1.57
CA LEU A 266 9.29 -4.26 -2.69
C LEU A 266 9.64 -3.51 -3.98
N ILE A 267 10.92 -3.19 -4.14
CA ILE A 267 11.46 -2.48 -5.30
C ILE A 267 12.03 -3.47 -6.31
N ASP A 268 11.62 -3.28 -7.57
CA ASP A 268 12.19 -3.86 -8.81
C ASP A 268 12.30 -5.40 -8.83
N ASN A 269 11.45 -6.06 -9.63
CA ASN A 269 11.82 -7.31 -10.26
C ASN A 269 12.18 -7.05 -11.74
N PRO A 270 13.42 -7.28 -12.18
CA PRO A 270 13.80 -7.16 -13.59
C PRO A 270 12.97 -8.06 -14.54
N LEU A 271 12.36 -9.13 -14.03
CA LEU A 271 11.44 -9.99 -14.79
C LEU A 271 10.04 -9.40 -14.96
N MET A 272 9.68 -8.33 -14.24
CA MET A 272 8.35 -7.68 -14.30
C MET A 272 8.37 -6.34 -15.06
N ARG A 273 9.50 -6.00 -15.71
CA ARG A 273 9.67 -4.73 -16.43
C ARG A 273 8.60 -4.54 -17.49
N THR A 274 7.97 -3.37 -17.44
CA THR A 274 7.07 -2.84 -18.46
C THR A 274 7.82 -2.63 -19.78
N ARG A 275 7.19 -3.01 -20.90
CA ARG A 275 7.47 -2.37 -22.18
C ARG A 275 6.75 -1.02 -22.14
N ALA A 276 7.50 0.05 -21.90
CA ALA A 276 7.06 1.41 -22.23
C ALA A 276 7.08 1.60 -23.75
#